data_AF-A0A3A0FS59-F1
#
_entry.id   AF-A0A3A0FS59-F1
#
_cell.length_a   1.000
_cell.length_b   1.000
_cell.length_c   1.000
_cell.angle_alpha   90.00
_cell.angle_beta   90.00
_cell.angle_gamma   90.00
#
_symmetry.space_group_name_H-M   'P 1'
#
loop_
_entity.id
_entity.type
_entity.pdbx_description
1 polymer ?
#
loop_
_entity_poly.entity_id
_entity_poly.type
_entity_poly.pdbx_seq_one_letter_code
_entity_poly.pdbx_strand_id
1 'polypeptide(L)'
;MSHLIRNVLEDTFQLVDDVVANVDGIVNESVELARRVGRDARRVADAVRDAVAELPDDADEEAALEDGEEPIESERRAGEAADPLAHVYAWNAVVLNRAATCARCAAPIARGGDGFVGLSDDPRAPRTWLCPACRESL
;
A
#
# COMPACT_ATOMS: atom_id res chain seq x y z
N MET A 1 -21.28 -32.84 -44.71
CA MET A 1 -21.46 -32.66 -43.25
C MET A 1 -20.20 -32.06 -42.60
N SER A 2 -19.60 -31.01 -43.20
CA SER A 2 -18.28 -30.50 -42.75
C SER A 2 -18.11 -28.98 -42.92
N HIS A 3 -19.21 -28.21 -42.82
CA HIS A 3 -19.16 -26.74 -42.89
C HIS A 3 -19.37 -26.06 -41.53
N LEU A 4 -20.06 -26.73 -40.59
CA LEU A 4 -20.30 -26.18 -39.25
C LEU A 4 -19.01 -26.12 -38.40
N ILE A 5 -18.17 -27.15 -38.47
CA ILE A 5 -16.93 -27.25 -37.69
C ILE A 5 -15.88 -26.23 -38.16
N ARG A 6 -15.91 -25.84 -39.44
CA ARG A 6 -14.95 -24.88 -40.01
C ARG A 6 -15.26 -23.44 -39.57
N ASN A 7 -16.54 -23.04 -39.62
CA ASN A 7 -16.98 -21.72 -39.14
C ASN A 7 -16.73 -21.52 -37.65
N VAL A 8 -17.01 -22.53 -36.80
CA VAL A 8 -16.83 -22.39 -35.35
C VAL A 8 -15.35 -22.24 -34.96
N LEU A 9 -14.44 -22.89 -35.70
CA LEU A 9 -13.01 -22.72 -35.48
C LEU A 9 -12.52 -21.36 -36.00
N GLU A 10 -12.97 -20.88 -37.15
CA GLU A 10 -12.61 -19.53 -37.65
C GLU A 10 -13.11 -18.41 -36.72
N ASP A 11 -14.36 -18.49 -36.23
CA ASP A 11 -14.93 -17.49 -35.32
C ASP A 11 -14.22 -17.46 -33.95
N THR A 12 -13.71 -18.60 -33.47
CA THR A 12 -12.97 -18.63 -32.20
C THR A 12 -11.54 -18.09 -32.34
N PHE A 13 -10.90 -18.25 -33.50
CA PHE A 13 -9.59 -17.64 -33.75
C PHE A 13 -9.68 -16.11 -33.87
N GLN A 14 -10.71 -15.58 -34.54
CA GLN A 14 -10.93 -14.13 -34.62
C GLN A 14 -11.23 -13.50 -33.26
N LEU A 15 -12.03 -14.16 -32.42
CA LEU A 15 -12.33 -13.65 -31.08
C LEU A 15 -11.09 -13.59 -30.17
N VAL A 16 -10.18 -14.56 -30.30
CA VAL A 16 -8.93 -14.58 -29.52
C VAL A 16 -7.97 -13.50 -30.00
N ASP A 17 -7.83 -13.30 -31.31
CA ASP A 17 -6.99 -12.24 -31.87
C ASP A 17 -7.48 -10.84 -31.44
N ASP A 18 -8.80 -10.61 -31.44
CA ASP A 18 -9.39 -9.35 -30.97
C ASP A 18 -9.15 -9.12 -29.46
N VAL A 19 -9.24 -10.17 -28.65
CA VAL A 19 -8.95 -10.09 -27.20
C VAL A 19 -7.47 -9.82 -26.96
N VAL A 20 -6.57 -10.49 -27.68
CA VAL A 20 -5.12 -10.26 -27.55
C VAL A 20 -4.76 -8.83 -27.94
N ALA A 21 -5.29 -8.32 -29.06
CA ALA A 21 -5.09 -6.94 -29.47
C ALA A 21 -5.61 -5.92 -28.44
N ASN A 22 -6.75 -6.21 -27.81
CA ASN A 22 -7.31 -5.34 -26.77
C ASN A 22 -6.50 -5.37 -25.47
N VAL A 23 -6.03 -6.55 -25.04
CA VAL A 23 -5.19 -6.72 -23.85
C VAL A 23 -3.84 -6.01 -24.03
N ASP A 24 -3.23 -6.09 -25.20
CA ASP A 24 -1.99 -5.36 -25.49
C ASP A 24 -2.17 -3.84 -25.38
N GLY A 25 -3.31 -3.32 -25.83
CA GLY A 25 -3.69 -1.91 -25.65
C GLY A 25 -3.79 -1.52 -24.17
N ILE A 26 -4.54 -2.29 -23.39
CA ILE A 26 -4.76 -2.04 -21.96
C ILE A 26 -3.44 -2.11 -21.16
N VAL A 27 -2.57 -3.08 -21.47
CA VAL A 27 -1.26 -3.23 -20.82
C VAL A 27 -0.37 -2.03 -21.14
N ASN A 28 -0.37 -1.56 -22.39
CA ASN A 28 0.45 -0.40 -22.76
C ASN A 28 -0.02 0.89 -22.08
N GLU A 29 -1.33 1.14 -22.02
CA GLU A 29 -1.92 2.28 -21.29
C GLU A 29 -1.57 2.24 -19.79
N SER A 30 -1.61 1.04 -19.19
CA SER A 30 -1.26 0.83 -17.79
C SER A 30 0.22 1.14 -17.51
N VAL A 31 1.12 0.76 -18.42
CA VAL A 31 2.56 1.06 -18.32
C VAL A 31 2.82 2.57 -18.46
N GLU A 32 2.12 3.23 -19.38
CA GLU A 32 2.23 4.68 -19.55
C GLU A 32 1.72 5.45 -18.32
N LEU A 33 0.60 5.02 -17.74
CA LEU A 33 0.05 5.59 -16.52
C LEU A 33 1.02 5.41 -15.34
N ALA A 34 1.58 4.21 -15.17
CA ALA A 34 2.56 3.94 -14.11
C ALA A 34 3.80 4.84 -14.22
N ARG A 35 4.30 5.07 -15.44
CA ARG A 35 5.42 5.99 -15.70
C ARG A 35 5.06 7.45 -15.37
N ARG A 36 3.81 7.86 -15.60
CA ARG A 36 3.31 9.21 -15.27
C ARG A 36 3.23 9.42 -13.77
N VAL A 37 2.54 8.52 -13.06
CA VAL A 37 2.42 8.55 -11.59
C VAL A 37 3.80 8.56 -10.92
N GLY A 38 4.75 7.76 -11.43
CA GLY A 38 6.12 7.75 -10.91
C GLY A 38 6.89 9.06 -11.10
N ARG A 39 6.56 9.89 -12.10
CA ARG A 39 7.15 11.23 -12.26
C ARG A 39 6.49 12.23 -11.31
N ASP A 40 5.17 12.17 -11.21
CA ASP A 40 4.42 13.08 -10.35
C ASP A 40 4.76 12.86 -8.87
N ALA A 41 4.89 11.60 -8.43
CA ALA A 41 5.33 11.28 -7.08
C ALA A 41 6.72 11.83 -6.75
N ARG A 42 7.67 11.80 -7.70
CA ARG A 42 9.00 12.40 -7.52
C ARG A 42 8.92 13.93 -7.41
N ARG A 43 8.17 14.57 -8.30
CA ARG A 43 7.98 16.03 -8.27
C ARG A 43 7.38 16.50 -6.94
N VAL A 44 6.40 15.77 -6.41
CA VAL A 44 5.79 16.08 -5.12
C VAL A 44 6.79 15.87 -3.97
N ALA A 45 7.59 14.80 -4.01
CA ALA A 45 8.62 14.55 -3.00
C ALA A 45 9.71 15.64 -2.98
N ASP A 46 10.13 16.11 -4.15
CA ASP A 46 11.10 17.21 -4.27
C ASP A 46 10.50 18.53 -3.76
N ALA A 47 9.24 18.85 -4.09
CA ALA A 47 8.56 20.05 -3.60
C ALA A 47 8.40 20.06 -2.07
N VAL A 48 8.12 18.91 -1.46
CA VAL A 48 8.06 18.80 0.01
C VAL A 48 9.44 18.99 0.64
N ARG A 49 10.50 18.46 0.02
CA ARG A 49 11.87 18.64 0.51
C ARG A 49 12.29 20.10 0.48
N ASP A 50 11.99 20.81 -0.61
CA ASP A 50 12.28 22.24 -0.73
C ASP A 50 11.48 23.05 0.32
N ALA A 51 10.21 22.72 0.55
CA ALA A 51 9.38 23.37 1.56
C ALA A 51 9.89 23.17 3.00
N VAL A 52 10.50 22.02 3.32
CA VAL A 52 11.09 21.76 4.65
C VAL A 52 12.43 22.47 4.82
N ALA A 53 13.17 22.72 3.73
CA ALA A 53 14.43 23.45 3.76
C ALA A 53 14.27 24.97 4.03
N GLU A 54 13.05 25.52 3.90
CA GLU A 54 12.76 26.94 4.12
C GLU A 54 12.32 27.28 5.56
N LEU A 55 12.28 26.32 6.50
CA LEU A 55 11.99 26.61 7.91
C LEU A 55 13.25 27.20 8.58
N PRO A 56 13.21 28.45 9.10
CA PRO A 56 14.35 29.05 9.79
C PRO A 56 14.57 28.39 11.17
N ASP A 57 15.84 28.12 11.44
CA ASP A 57 16.37 27.51 12.66
C ASP A 57 16.55 28.59 13.73
N ASP A 58 15.45 29.11 14.26
CA ASP A 58 15.45 30.06 15.38
C ASP A 58 14.89 29.39 16.64
N ALA A 59 15.72 28.59 17.30
CA ALA A 59 15.42 28.04 18.63
C ALA A 59 16.64 28.17 19.55
N ASP A 60 16.88 29.40 20.03
CA ASP A 60 17.66 29.67 21.24
C ASP A 60 17.19 31.02 21.83
N GLU A 61 16.20 31.02 22.74
CA GLU A 61 16.23 31.87 23.96
C GLU A 61 15.11 31.50 24.95
N GLU A 62 15.54 31.20 26.17
CA GLU A 62 14.73 30.89 27.34
C GLU A 62 13.91 32.10 27.81
N ALA A 63 12.64 31.89 28.16
CA ALA A 63 11.89 32.83 29.00
C ALA A 63 10.99 32.07 29.99
N ALA A 64 11.27 32.30 31.26
CA ALA A 64 10.57 31.77 32.43
C ALA A 64 9.08 32.10 32.43
N LEU A 65 8.27 31.15 32.92
CA LEU A 65 6.91 31.42 33.41
C LEU A 65 6.75 30.76 34.79
N GLU A 66 6.45 31.61 35.76
CA GLU A 66 6.14 31.28 37.15
C GLU A 66 4.74 30.67 37.30
N ASP A 67 4.64 29.82 38.33
CA ASP A 67 3.50 29.26 39.05
C ASP A 67 2.05 29.53 38.56
N GLY A 68 1.37 28.41 38.30
CA GLY A 68 -0.06 28.32 38.09
C GLY A 68 -0.51 26.86 38.14
N GLU A 69 -0.43 26.24 39.31
CA GLU A 69 -0.90 24.88 39.61
C GLU A 69 -2.44 24.82 39.52
N GLU A 70 -2.97 24.33 38.41
CA GLU A 70 -4.21 23.56 38.39
C GLU A 70 -3.92 22.16 37.84
N PRO A 71 -4.40 21.10 38.51
CA PRO A 71 -4.01 19.75 38.20
C PRO A 71 -4.61 19.38 36.85
N ILE A 72 -3.76 19.31 35.84
CA ILE A 72 -4.05 18.56 34.63
C ILE A 72 -4.51 17.17 35.06
N GLU A 73 -5.82 16.91 34.95
CA GLU A 73 -6.38 15.57 34.98
C GLU A 73 -5.78 14.83 33.79
N SER A 74 -4.57 14.32 34.02
CA SER A 74 -4.02 13.04 33.59
C SER A 74 -4.88 12.31 32.55
N GLU A 75 -4.96 12.87 31.34
CA GLU A 75 -5.19 12.13 30.10
C GLU A 75 -3.99 11.24 29.75
N ARG A 76 -3.10 10.99 30.73
CA ARG A 76 -2.45 9.70 30.93
C ARG A 76 -3.50 8.63 31.33
N ARG A 77 -4.58 8.50 30.55
CA ARG A 77 -5.13 7.16 30.36
C ARG A 77 -4.07 6.43 29.57
N ALA A 78 -3.50 5.44 30.24
CA ALA A 78 -2.66 4.40 29.70
C ALA A 78 -2.87 4.25 28.20
N GLY A 79 -1.77 4.24 27.44
CA GLY A 79 -1.77 3.79 26.06
C GLY A 79 -2.56 2.50 25.95
N GLU A 80 -3.82 2.64 25.55
CA GLU A 80 -4.51 1.64 24.78
C GLU A 80 -3.53 1.42 23.63
N ALA A 81 -2.85 0.28 23.63
CA ALA A 81 -1.99 -0.10 22.52
C ALA A 81 -2.91 -0.11 21.31
N ALA A 82 -2.96 1.02 20.59
CA ALA A 82 -3.81 1.18 19.43
C ALA A 82 -3.52 -0.03 18.55
N ASP A 83 -4.56 -0.79 18.24
CA ASP A 83 -4.42 -2.05 17.52
C ASP A 83 -3.48 -1.80 16.33
N PRO A 84 -2.32 -2.48 16.26
CA PRO A 84 -1.31 -2.22 15.23
C PRO A 84 -1.83 -2.51 13.81
N LEU A 85 -3.04 -3.08 13.69
CA LEU A 85 -3.73 -3.34 12.44
C LEU A 85 -4.92 -2.39 12.19
N ALA A 86 -5.20 -1.44 13.09
CA ALA A 86 -6.37 -0.56 13.01
C ALA A 86 -6.40 0.31 11.73
N HIS A 87 -5.23 0.61 11.16
CA HIS A 87 -5.13 1.38 9.91
C HIS A 87 -5.39 0.54 8.66
N VAL A 88 -5.54 -0.78 8.77
CA VAL A 88 -5.73 -1.70 7.64
C VAL A 88 -7.21 -1.97 7.42
N TYR A 89 -7.79 -1.46 6.31
CA TYR A 89 -9.21 -1.66 6.00
C TYR A 89 -9.48 -2.94 5.19
N ALA A 90 -8.47 -3.50 4.51
CA ALA A 90 -8.63 -4.71 3.70
C ALA A 90 -7.32 -5.49 3.55
N TRP A 91 -7.45 -6.74 3.10
CA TRP A 91 -6.33 -7.66 2.88
C TRP A 91 -6.32 -8.16 1.44
N ASN A 92 -5.17 -8.06 0.76
CA ASN A 92 -4.97 -8.61 -0.58
C ASN A 92 -3.99 -9.80 -0.55
N ALA A 93 -4.37 -10.92 -1.18
CA ALA A 93 -3.55 -12.11 -1.29
C ALA A 93 -2.41 -11.90 -2.30
N VAL A 94 -1.19 -12.27 -1.92
CA VAL A 94 0.01 -12.08 -2.73
C VAL A 94 1.02 -13.20 -2.54
N VAL A 95 1.86 -13.41 -3.55
CA VAL A 95 3.11 -14.19 -3.43
C VAL A 95 4.26 -13.21 -3.22
N LEU A 96 5.01 -13.33 -2.13
CA LEU A 96 6.03 -12.34 -1.76
C LEU A 96 7.32 -12.53 -2.57
N ASN A 97 7.87 -11.47 -3.20
CA ASN A 97 9.21 -11.54 -3.81
C ASN A 97 10.36 -11.23 -2.82
N ARG A 98 10.05 -10.99 -1.53
CA ARG A 98 11.02 -10.79 -0.45
C ARG A 98 10.52 -11.44 0.83
N ALA A 99 11.42 -11.78 1.75
CA ALA A 99 11.00 -12.22 3.08
C ALA A 99 10.26 -11.08 3.81
N ALA A 100 9.29 -11.44 4.63
CA ALA A 100 8.55 -10.53 5.50
C ALA A 100 8.22 -11.21 6.84
N THR A 101 7.63 -10.46 7.76
CA THR A 101 7.21 -10.96 9.07
C THR A 101 5.72 -10.67 9.24
N CYS A 102 4.97 -11.67 9.70
CA CYS A 102 3.56 -11.51 10.04
C CYS A 102 3.42 -10.51 11.19
N ALA A 103 2.60 -9.47 11.01
CA ALA A 103 2.38 -8.42 12.00
C ALA A 103 1.64 -8.91 13.26
N ARG A 104 0.93 -10.05 13.18
CA ARG A 104 0.15 -10.59 14.31
C ARG A 104 0.92 -11.63 15.14
N CYS A 105 1.54 -12.61 14.49
CA CYS A 105 2.22 -13.72 15.19
C CYS A 105 3.75 -13.68 15.09
N ALA A 106 4.32 -12.65 14.45
CA ALA A 106 5.76 -12.53 14.19
C ALA A 106 6.39 -13.68 13.38
N ALA A 107 5.60 -14.62 12.85
CA ALA A 107 6.12 -15.70 12.03
C ALA A 107 6.75 -15.17 10.73
N PRO A 108 7.88 -15.74 10.29
CA PRO A 108 8.50 -15.37 9.02
C PRO A 108 7.65 -15.86 7.84
N ILE A 109 7.53 -15.02 6.82
CA ILE A 109 6.93 -15.35 5.53
C ILE A 109 8.08 -15.36 4.52
N ALA A 110 8.36 -16.52 3.95
CA ALA A 110 9.48 -16.69 3.02
C ALA A 110 9.24 -15.96 1.70
N ARG A 111 10.34 -15.63 1.01
CA ARG A 111 10.29 -15.27 -0.42
C ARG A 111 9.70 -16.43 -1.21
N GLY A 112 8.79 -16.13 -2.13
CA GLY A 112 7.99 -17.09 -2.88
C GLY A 112 6.82 -17.67 -2.08
N GLY A 113 6.66 -17.31 -0.81
CA GLY A 113 5.56 -17.76 0.03
C GLY A 113 4.30 -16.92 -0.15
N ASP A 114 3.16 -17.55 0.14
CA ASP A 114 1.86 -16.89 0.18
C ASP A 114 1.73 -16.02 1.44
N GLY A 115 1.14 -14.85 1.28
CA GLY A 115 0.81 -13.96 2.38
C GLY A 115 -0.22 -12.93 1.98
N PHE A 116 -0.56 -12.06 2.92
CA PHE A 116 -1.55 -11.02 2.73
C PHE A 116 -0.94 -9.66 3.02
N VAL A 117 -1.11 -8.71 2.10
CA VAL A 117 -0.73 -7.31 2.31
C VAL A 117 -1.93 -6.50 2.77
N GLY A 118 -1.73 -5.71 3.82
CA GLY A 118 -2.74 -4.78 4.31
C GLY A 118 -2.89 -3.57 3.38
N LEU A 119 -4.13 -3.22 3.06
CA LEU A 119 -4.50 -2.00 2.36
C LEU A 119 -4.90 -0.94 3.40
N SER A 120 -4.36 0.27 3.28
CA SER A 120 -4.60 1.38 4.20
C SER A 120 -4.85 2.67 3.41
N ASP A 121 -5.69 3.54 3.95
CA ASP A 121 -5.94 4.88 3.40
C ASP A 121 -4.87 5.89 3.84
N ASP A 122 -4.07 5.55 4.87
CA ASP A 122 -2.94 6.37 5.28
C ASP A 122 -1.69 6.02 4.44
N PRO A 123 -1.22 6.93 3.57
CA PRO A 123 -0.03 6.71 2.75
C PRO A 123 1.27 6.65 3.56
N ARG A 124 1.27 7.10 4.82
CA ARG A 124 2.42 7.03 5.73
C ARG A 124 2.44 5.76 6.57
N ALA A 125 1.35 5.00 6.59
CA ALA A 125 1.26 3.80 7.39
C ALA A 125 2.27 2.73 6.94
N PRO A 126 2.90 2.01 7.88
CA PRO A 126 3.84 0.97 7.54
C PRO A 126 3.12 -0.17 6.80
N ARG A 127 3.75 -0.63 5.72
CA ARG A 127 3.24 -1.78 4.96
C ARG A 127 3.20 -3.01 5.85
N THR A 128 2.00 -3.51 6.06
CA THR A 128 1.70 -4.59 7.03
C THR A 128 1.47 -5.91 6.29
N TRP A 129 1.97 -7.01 6.86
CA TRP A 129 1.89 -8.35 6.28
C TRP A 129 1.22 -9.33 7.25
N LEU A 130 0.43 -10.27 6.73
CA LEU A 130 -0.10 -11.40 7.49
C LEU A 130 0.21 -12.73 6.82
N CYS A 131 0.48 -13.76 7.64
CA CYS A 131 0.56 -15.13 7.17
C CYS A 131 -0.85 -15.72 6.93
N PRO A 132 -0.98 -16.79 6.12
CA PRO A 132 -2.27 -17.42 5.86
C PRO A 132 -3.04 -17.83 7.11
N ALA A 133 -2.36 -18.47 8.07
CA ALA A 133 -2.98 -18.89 9.33
C ALA A 133 -3.59 -17.71 10.12
N CYS A 134 -2.90 -16.57 10.18
CA CYS A 134 -3.43 -15.40 10.87
C CYS A 134 -4.60 -14.77 10.11
N ARG A 135 -4.61 -14.80 8.78
CA ARG A 135 -5.70 -14.28 7.95
C ARG A 135 -6.99 -15.08 8.11
N GLU A 136 -6.89 -16.40 8.20
CA GLU A 136 -8.05 -17.28 8.42
C GLU A 136 -8.67 -17.09 9.82
N SER A 137 -7.87 -16.60 10.77
CA SER A 137 -8.29 -16.34 12.16
C SER A 137 -8.67 -14.88 12.45
N LEU A 138 -8.87 -14.04 11.43
CA LEU A 138 -9.29 -12.65 11.56
C LEU A 138 -10.81 -12.52 11.67
#